data_AF-A0A480BST8-F1
#
_entry.id   AF-A0A480BST8-F1
#
_cell.length_a   1.000
_cell.length_b   1.000
_cell.length_c   1.000
_cell.angle_alpha   90.00
_cell.angle_beta   90.00
_cell.angle_gamma   90.00
#
_symmetry.space_group_name_H-M   'P 1'
#
loop_
_entity.id
_entity.type
_entity.pdbx_description
1 polymer ?
#
loop_
_entity_poly.entity_id
_entity_poly.type
_entity_poly.pdbx_seq_one_letter_code
_entity_poly.pdbx_strand_id
1 'polypeptide(L)'
;MKEAELRRRANCSRCKKKIGESGSPVFAVVRQQDYIVNMAAVQRQTGLGLILGAGLAATMGPGEDMATATPEVVDLTLCALCLAQFEEWLDEA
;
A
#
# COMPACT_ATOMS: atom_id res chain seq x y z
N MET A 1 19.37 -2.98 13.48
CA MET A 1 19.90 -2.30 12.28
C MET A 1 21.34 -1.91 12.56
N LYS A 2 22.27 -2.16 11.62
CA LYS A 2 23.67 -1.71 11.73
C LYS A 2 23.84 -0.29 11.18
N GLU A 3 24.97 0.36 11.47
CA GLU A 3 25.22 1.75 11.05
C GLU A 3 25.00 1.99 9.54
N ALA A 4 25.52 1.09 8.70
CA ALA A 4 25.39 1.22 7.24
C ALA A 4 23.93 1.18 6.77
N GLU A 5 23.10 0.37 7.41
CA GLU A 5 21.66 0.28 7.12
C GLU A 5 20.93 1.54 7.61
N LEU A 6 21.31 2.06 8.77
CA LEU A 6 20.73 3.28 9.34
C LEU A 6 21.03 4.50 8.45
N ARG A 7 22.26 4.60 7.91
CA ARG A 7 22.62 5.67 6.96
C ARG A 7 21.79 5.64 5.69
N ARG A 8 21.43 4.46 5.17
CA ARG A 8 20.53 4.33 4.00
C ARG A 8 19.12 4.84 4.29
N ARG A 9 18.71 4.82 5.55
CA ARG A 9 17.40 5.26 6.04
C ARG A 9 17.46 6.59 6.79
N ALA A 10 18.52 7.36 6.62
CA ALA A 10 18.72 8.62 7.33
C ALA A 10 17.71 9.71 6.94
N ASN A 11 17.05 9.56 5.78
CA ASN A 11 16.08 10.50 5.24
C ASN A 11 14.68 9.87 5.18
N CYS A 12 13.67 10.69 5.46
CA CYS A 12 12.28 10.33 5.30
C CYS A 12 11.90 10.24 3.81
N SER A 13 11.31 9.13 3.38
CA SER A 13 10.83 8.92 2.02
C SER A 13 9.71 9.89 1.61
N ARG A 14 8.90 10.36 2.57
CA ARG A 14 7.78 11.31 2.34
C ARG A 14 8.25 12.76 2.30
N CYS A 15 8.75 13.31 3.40
CA CYS A 15 9.11 14.73 3.50
C CYS A 15 10.55 15.06 3.08
N LYS A 16 11.37 14.05 2.74
CA LYS A 16 12.79 14.16 2.31
C LYS A 16 13.76 14.77 3.33
N LYS A 17 13.29 15.12 4.53
CA LYS A 17 14.11 15.60 5.65
C LYS A 17 14.84 14.47 6.35
N LYS A 18 15.90 14.79 7.10
CA LYS A 18 16.56 13.80 7.96
C LYS A 18 15.61 13.36 9.07
N ILE A 19 15.70 12.09 9.50
CA ILE A 19 14.83 11.53 10.54
C ILE A 19 14.88 12.36 11.83
N GLY A 20 16.07 12.79 12.26
CA GLY A 20 16.25 13.59 13.47
C GLY A 20 15.66 15.01 13.43
N GLU A 21 15.33 15.54 12.24
CA GLU A 21 14.66 16.85 12.12
C GLU A 21 13.20 16.82 12.60
N SER A 22 12.64 15.62 12.84
CA SER A 22 11.31 15.45 13.42
C SER A 22 11.25 15.71 14.93
N GLY A 23 12.39 15.96 15.58
CA GLY A 23 12.48 16.12 17.04
C GLY A 23 12.38 14.81 17.82
N SER A 24 12.30 13.66 17.13
CA SER A 24 12.26 12.33 17.72
C SER A 24 13.31 11.41 17.06
N PRO A 25 13.99 10.54 17.82
CA PRO A 25 14.88 9.53 17.27
C PRO A 25 14.14 8.32 16.66
N VAL A 26 12.81 8.28 16.82
CA VAL A 26 11.97 7.18 16.33
C VAL A 26 11.61 7.39 14.86
N PHE A 27 11.66 6.32 14.08
CA PHE A 27 11.20 6.27 12.70
C PHE A 27 10.57 4.92 12.39
N ALA A 28 9.71 4.89 11.37
CA ALA A 28 9.07 3.67 10.90
C ALA A 28 9.60 3.26 9.52
N VAL A 29 9.47 1.96 9.24
CA VAL A 29 9.69 1.37 7.93
C VAL A 29 8.37 0.75 7.47
N VAL A 30 7.86 1.22 6.36
CA VAL A 30 6.59 0.76 5.77
C VAL A 30 6.89 0.08 4.45
N ARG A 31 6.35 -1.13 4.26
CA ARG A 31 6.48 -1.89 3.02
C ARG A 31 5.29 -1.56 2.13
N GLN A 32 5.54 -0.90 1.00
CA GLN A 32 4.52 -0.63 -0.01
C GLN A 32 4.55 -1.72 -1.09
N GLN A 33 3.37 -2.23 -1.41
CA GLN A 33 3.12 -3.16 -2.51
C GLN A 33 1.96 -2.60 -3.33
N ASP A 34 2.22 -2.28 -4.59
CA ASP A 34 1.17 -1.82 -5.49
C ASP A 34 0.48 -3.00 -6.15
N TYR A 35 -0.80 -2.83 -6.47
CA TYR A 35 -1.60 -3.80 -7.19
C TYR A 35 -2.22 -3.11 -8.41
N ILE A 36 -2.14 -3.75 -9.57
CA ILE A 36 -2.78 -3.29 -10.80
C ILE A 36 -4.11 -4.01 -10.93
N VAL A 37 -5.18 -3.23 -11.01
CA VAL A 37 -6.53 -3.76 -11.21
C VAL A 37 -6.70 -4.19 -12.66
N ASN A 38 -7.13 -5.44 -12.87
CA ASN A 38 -7.50 -5.96 -14.18
C ASN A 38 -8.93 -5.52 -14.53
N MET A 39 -9.04 -4.35 -15.16
CA MET A 39 -10.34 -3.75 -15.52
C MET A 39 -11.22 -4.66 -16.40
N ALA A 40 -10.61 -5.52 -17.23
CA ALA A 40 -11.36 -6.45 -18.06
C ALA A 40 -12.00 -7.57 -17.23
N ALA A 41 -11.28 -8.11 -16.24
CA ALA A 41 -11.82 -9.09 -15.29
C ALA A 41 -12.92 -8.46 -14.43
N VAL A 42 -12.72 -7.21 -13.97
CA VAL A 42 -13.74 -6.44 -13.24
C VAL A 42 -15.01 -6.27 -14.06
N GLN A 43 -14.90 -5.84 -15.32
CA GLN A 43 -16.07 -5.64 -16.19
C GLN A 43 -16.83 -6.94 -16.47
N ARG A 44 -16.14 -8.07 -16.64
CA ARG A 44 -16.78 -9.39 -16.80
C ARG A 44 -17.55 -9.79 -15.55
N GLN A 45 -16.95 -9.62 -14.36
CA GLN A 45 -17.62 -9.91 -13.10
C GLN A 45 -18.85 -9.01 -12.87
N THR A 46 -18.74 -7.72 -13.17
CA THR A 46 -19.88 -6.79 -13.10
C THR A 46 -20.99 -7.19 -14.08
N GLY A 47 -20.65 -7.56 -15.31
CA GLY A 47 -21.63 -8.03 -16.30
C GLY A 47 -22.35 -9.31 -15.89
N LEU A 48 -21.62 -10.28 -15.31
CA LEU A 48 -22.19 -11.49 -14.72
C LEU A 48 -23.13 -11.17 -13.54
N GLY A 49 -22.75 -10.20 -12.69
CA GLY A 49 -23.59 -9.72 -11.59
C GLY A 49 -24.92 -9.13 -12.04
N LEU A 50 -24.96 -8.47 -13.20
CA LEU A 50 -26.19 -7.92 -13.78
C LEU A 50 -27.11 -9.01 -14.37
N ILE A 51 -26.57 -10.14 -14.82
CA ILE A 51 -27.34 -11.23 -15.46
C ILE A 51 -27.82 -12.26 -14.42
N LEU A 52 -26.98 -12.63 -13.47
CA LEU A 52 -27.24 -13.73 -12.52
C LEU A 52 -27.53 -13.25 -11.09
N GLY A 53 -27.37 -11.95 -10.81
CA GLY A 53 -27.39 -11.38 -9.47
C GLY A 53 -26.02 -11.48 -8.78
N ALA A 54 -25.72 -10.51 -7.91
CA ALA A 54 -24.39 -10.35 -7.29
C ALA A 54 -23.91 -11.57 -6.48
N GLY A 55 -24.83 -12.25 -5.78
CA GLY A 55 -24.49 -13.42 -4.95
C GLY A 55 -24.08 -14.65 -5.75
N LEU A 56 -24.75 -14.92 -6.86
CA LEU A 56 -24.43 -16.05 -7.74
C LEU A 56 -23.20 -15.76 -8.60
N ALA A 57 -23.03 -14.52 -9.06
CA ALA A 57 -21.85 -14.10 -9.82
C ALA A 57 -20.55 -14.18 -9.02
N ALA A 58 -20.56 -13.92 -7.70
CA ALA A 58 -19.39 -14.08 -6.84
C ALA A 58 -18.90 -15.54 -6.74
N THR A 59 -19.80 -16.51 -6.87
CA THR A 59 -19.48 -17.95 -6.78
C THR A 59 -19.27 -18.62 -8.14
N MET A 60 -19.84 -18.07 -9.22
CA MET A 60 -19.80 -18.65 -10.57
C MET A 60 -18.95 -17.84 -11.55
N GLY A 61 -18.52 -16.63 -11.18
CA GLY A 61 -17.74 -15.78 -12.05
C GLY A 61 -16.36 -16.36 -12.34
N PRO A 62 -15.69 -15.90 -13.42
CA PRO A 62 -14.38 -16.39 -13.78
C PRO A 62 -13.43 -16.18 -12.60
N GLY A 63 -12.81 -17.26 -12.10
CA GLY A 63 -11.82 -17.25 -11.02
C GLY A 63 -10.49 -16.60 -11.43
N GLU A 64 -10.57 -15.57 -12.26
CA GLU A 64 -9.45 -14.77 -12.71
C GLU A 64 -9.10 -13.73 -11.64
N ASP A 65 -7.81 -13.50 -11.44
CA ASP A 65 -7.33 -12.47 -10.53
C ASP A 65 -7.79 -11.08 -11.01
N MET A 66 -8.57 -10.41 -10.16
CA MET A 66 -9.09 -9.07 -10.44
C MET A 66 -8.04 -7.98 -10.21
N ALA A 67 -6.94 -8.31 -9.53
CA ALA A 67 -5.77 -7.46 -9.40
C ALA A 67 -4.51 -8.32 -9.31
N THR A 68 -3.42 -7.83 -9.90
CA THR A 68 -2.11 -8.47 -9.83
C THR A 68 -1.12 -7.56 -9.12
N ALA A 69 -0.30 -8.13 -8.25
CA ALA A 69 0.76 -7.38 -7.58
C ALA A 69 1.77 -6.87 -8.62
N THR A 70 2.19 -5.62 -8.49
CA THR A 70 3.37 -5.14 -9.21
C THR A 70 4.61 -5.88 -8.69
N PRO A 71 5.61 -6.14 -9.54
CA PRO A 71 6.84 -6.82 -9.07
C PRO A 71 7.66 -5.95 -8.10
N GLU A 72 7.43 -4.64 -8.08
CA GLU A 72 8.20 -3.71 -7.29
C GLU A 72 7.63 -3.57 -5.87
N VAL A 73 8.46 -3.93 -4.89
CA VAL A 73 8.19 -3.73 -3.47
C VAL A 73 9.14 -2.66 -2.97
N VAL A 74 8.59 -1.60 -2.40
CA VAL A 74 9.38 -0.46 -1.94
C VAL A 74 9.29 -0.35 -0.42
N ASP A 75 10.46 -0.34 0.22
CA ASP A 75 10.59 0.00 1.63
C ASP A 75 10.65 1.53 1.79
N LEU A 76 9.58 2.11 2.34
CA LEU A 76 9.52 3.51 2.70
C LEU A 76 10.00 3.73 4.13
N THR A 77 10.80 4.76 4.34
CA THR A 77 11.21 5.18 5.69
C THR A 77 10.44 6.44 6.06
N LEU A 78 9.74 6.45 7.19
CA LEU A 78 8.94 7.59 7.65
C LEU A 78 9.52 8.15 8.95
N CYS A 79 9.72 9.48 9.02
CA CYS A 79 10.04 10.14 10.29
C CYS A 79 8.81 10.17 11.21
N ALA A 80 9.02 10.41 12.50
CA ALA A 80 7.95 10.40 13.51
C ALA A 80 6.74 11.28 13.14
N LEU A 81 6.96 12.48 12.59
CA LEU A 81 5.87 13.37 12.16
C LEU A 81 5.07 12.81 10.97
N CYS A 82 5.75 12.23 9.98
CA CYS A 82 5.09 11.63 8.82
C CYS A 82 4.40 10.31 9.16
N LEU A 83 4.87 9.62 10.19
CA LEU A 83 4.23 8.43 10.74
C LEU A 83 2.93 8.81 11.47
N ALA A 84 2.96 9.80 12.36
CA ALA A 84 1.75 10.25 13.06
C ALA A 84 0.64 10.66 12.08
N GLN A 85 0.97 11.42 11.04
CA GLN A 85 0.03 11.77 9.97
C GLN A 85 -0.49 10.57 9.17
N PHE A 86 0.28 9.49 9.10
CA PHE A 86 -0.13 8.27 8.40
C PHE A 86 -1.06 7.43 9.29
N GLU A 87 -0.77 7.35 10.58
CA GLU A 87 -1.62 6.68 11.57
C GLU A 87 -2.97 7.38 11.72
N GLU A 88 -2.98 8.72 11.80
CA GLU A 88 -4.22 9.52 11.79
C GLU A 88 -5.09 9.21 10.56
N TRP A 89 -4.48 9.08 9.38
CA TRP A 89 -5.20 8.71 8.15
C TRP A 89 -5.73 7.27 8.19
N LEU A 90 -5.00 6.34 8.81
CA LEU A 90 -5.46 4.95 8.95
C LEU A 90 -6.64 4.82 9.91
N ASP A 91 -6.69 5.63 10.96
CA ASP A 91 -7.80 5.61 11.91
C ASP A 91 -9.12 6.17 11.31
N GLU A 92 -9.02 6.96 10.23
CA GLU A 92 -10.17 7.51 9.50
C GLU A 92 -10.69 6.64 8.35
N ALA A 93 -9.91 5.65 7.89
CA ALA A 93 -10.16 4.83 6.70
C ALA A 93 -10.92 3.52 6.99
#